data_AF-A0A1F7VFV6-F1
#
_entry.id   AF-A0A1F7VFV6-F1
#
_cell.length_a   1.000
_cell.length_b   1.000
_cell.length_c   1.000
_cell.angle_alpha   90.00
_cell.angle_beta   90.00
_cell.angle_gamma   90.00
#
_symmetry.space_group_name_H-M   'P 1'
#
loop_
_entity.id
_entity.type
_entity.pdbx_description
1 polymer ?
#
loop_
_entity_poly.entity_id
_entity_poly.type
_entity_poly.pdbx_seq_one_letter_code
_entity_poly.pdbx_strand_id
1 'polypeptide(L)'
;MSKWLLVHKLATLKRVYDAAWQRADASSWEEWYRDIYQRVGGDVVMRRILEEIGEQNVCILDAVHSPAEWRAIVARHPSSLLVGVFSPAQIRQHRRNEPGGQDVRRVGFWHQSEDCLLTYVDWAVSGTLSHDLLNETCRELVAYVDSTLSSTSPP
;
A
#
# COMPACT_ATOMS: atom_id res chain seq x y z
N MET A 1 19.02 -15.53 3.54
CA MET A 1 17.91 -14.79 4.17
C MET A 1 17.47 -13.71 3.20
N SER A 2 16.29 -13.87 2.61
CA SER A 2 15.65 -12.82 1.82
C SER A 2 15.39 -11.63 2.75
N LYS A 3 16.07 -10.50 2.54
CA LYS A 3 15.79 -9.29 3.30
C LYS A 3 14.49 -8.71 2.76
N TRP A 4 13.45 -8.75 3.59
CA TRP A 4 12.20 -8.04 3.32
C TRP A 4 12.49 -6.53 3.35
N LEU A 5 12.16 -5.83 2.28
CA LEU A 5 12.24 -4.37 2.23
C LEU A 5 10.88 -3.77 2.56
N LEU A 6 10.82 -2.95 3.62
CA LEU A 6 9.66 -2.10 3.87
C LEU A 6 9.81 -0.79 3.09
N VAL A 7 8.88 -0.54 2.17
CA VAL A 7 8.84 0.71 1.41
C VAL A 7 7.87 1.67 2.06
N HIS A 8 8.43 2.71 2.68
CA HIS A 8 7.65 3.87 3.10
C HIS A 8 7.30 4.72 1.87
N LYS A 9 6.04 4.62 1.42
CA LYS A 9 5.56 5.26 0.19
C LYS A 9 5.79 6.77 0.16
N LEU A 10 5.53 7.47 1.27
CA LEU A 10 5.76 8.92 1.36
C LEU A 10 7.24 9.29 1.23
N ALA A 11 8.14 8.55 1.88
CA ALA A 11 9.58 8.80 1.80
C ALA A 11 10.11 8.57 0.38
N THR A 12 9.59 7.54 -0.29
CA THR A 12 9.96 7.22 -1.68
C THR A 12 9.43 8.28 -2.65
N LEU A 13 8.19 8.73 -2.46
CA LEU A 13 7.61 9.83 -3.24
C LEU A 13 8.42 11.12 -3.14
N LYS A 14 8.92 11.46 -1.94
CA LYS A 14 9.76 12.64 -1.76
C LYS A 14 11.04 12.56 -2.59
N ARG A 15 11.63 11.36 -2.75
CA ARG A 15 12.81 11.17 -3.63
C ARG A 15 12.44 11.28 -5.10
N VAL A 16 11.39 10.58 -5.54
CA VAL A 16 10.90 10.60 -6.94
C VAL A 16 10.54 12.01 -7.41
N TYR A 17 9.99 12.83 -6.52
CA TYR A 17 9.51 14.18 -6.82
C TYR A 17 10.30 15.26 -6.07
N ASP A 18 11.59 15.03 -5.77
CA ASP A 18 12.39 15.89 -4.89
C ASP A 18 12.32 17.38 -5.28
N ALA A 19 12.52 17.72 -6.55
CA ALA A 19 12.41 19.11 -7.00
C ALA A 19 11.04 19.76 -6.73
N ALA A 20 9.95 18.99 -6.76
CA ALA A 20 8.62 19.48 -6.40
C ALA A 20 8.40 19.51 -4.88
N TRP A 21 8.97 18.55 -4.15
CA TRP A 21 8.94 18.49 -2.69
C TRP A 21 9.71 19.63 -2.03
N GLN A 22 10.90 19.97 -2.51
CA GLN A 22 11.71 21.09 -2.00
C GLN A 22 11.02 22.46 -2.14
N ARG A 23 10.02 22.57 -3.02
CA ARG A 23 9.20 23.77 -3.19
C ARG A 23 7.92 23.77 -2.34
N ALA A 24 7.56 22.63 -1.75
CA ALA A 24 6.42 22.53 -0.86
C ALA A 24 6.84 23.01 0.54
N ASP A 25 6.02 23.86 1.16
CA ASP A 25 6.20 24.16 2.59
C ASP A 25 5.90 22.86 3.38
N ALA A 26 6.72 22.54 4.38
CA ALA A 26 6.58 21.31 5.19
C ALA A 26 5.21 21.22 5.88
N SER A 27 4.56 22.37 6.10
CA SER A 27 3.19 22.51 6.62
C SER A 27 2.09 22.06 5.64
N SER A 28 2.43 21.82 4.36
CA SER A 28 1.49 21.57 3.25
C SER A 28 1.65 20.20 2.57
N TRP A 29 2.36 19.25 3.19
CA TRP A 29 2.71 17.98 2.54
C TRP A 29 1.50 17.17 2.04
N GLU A 30 0.35 17.23 2.73
CA GLU A 30 -0.87 16.54 2.32
C GLU A 30 -1.48 17.14 1.05
N GLU A 31 -1.36 18.46 0.87
CA GLU A 31 -1.82 19.16 -0.34
C GLU A 31 -0.91 18.84 -1.51
N TRP A 32 0.41 18.89 -1.30
CA TRP A 32 1.40 18.44 -2.29
C TRP A 32 1.17 16.98 -2.71
N TYR A 33 0.94 16.09 -1.75
CA TYR A 33 0.65 14.69 -2.01
C TYR A 33 -0.61 14.56 -2.87
N ARG A 34 -1.71 15.24 -2.48
CA ARG A 34 -2.96 15.20 -3.24
C ARG A 34 -2.80 15.77 -4.65
N ASP A 35 -2.12 16.89 -4.81
CA ASP A 35 -1.86 17.54 -6.10
C ASP A 35 -1.12 16.60 -7.06
N ILE A 36 -0.08 15.91 -6.58
CA ILE A 36 0.66 14.94 -7.41
C ILE A 36 -0.28 13.85 -7.94
N TYR A 37 -1.10 13.25 -7.08
CA TYR A 37 -2.00 12.18 -7.49
C TYR A 37 -3.11 12.67 -8.42
N GLN A 38 -3.64 13.89 -8.20
CA GLN A 38 -4.66 14.49 -9.05
C GLN A 38 -4.12 14.86 -10.43
N ARG A 39 -2.91 15.40 -10.49
CA ARG A 39 -2.28 15.87 -11.73
C ARG A 39 -1.71 14.73 -12.57
N VAL A 40 -1.10 13.74 -11.94
CA VAL A 40 -0.28 12.73 -12.61
C VAL A 40 -0.99 11.38 -12.72
N GLY A 41 -1.95 11.10 -11.83
CA GLY A 41 -2.66 9.83 -11.78
C GLY A 41 -1.94 8.77 -10.94
N GLY A 42 -2.72 7.93 -10.25
CA GLY A 42 -2.21 6.92 -9.32
C GLY A 42 -1.34 5.84 -9.98
N ASP A 43 -1.66 5.46 -11.22
CA ASP A 43 -0.90 4.48 -12.00
C ASP A 43 0.52 4.98 -12.34
N VAL A 44 0.64 6.23 -12.80
CA VAL A 44 1.92 6.84 -13.16
C VAL A 44 2.76 7.06 -11.91
N VAL A 45 2.14 7.54 -10.84
CA VAL A 45 2.83 7.72 -9.56
C VAL A 45 3.37 6.38 -9.05
N MET A 46 2.56 5.32 -9.10
CA MET A 46 3.00 4.01 -8.64
C MET A 46 4.13 3.44 -9.50
N ARG A 47 4.07 3.59 -10.83
CA ARG A 47 5.17 3.16 -11.72
C ARG A 47 6.51 3.80 -11.34
N ARG A 48 6.53 5.10 -11.07
CA ARG A 48 7.77 5.79 -10.66
C ARG A 48 8.28 5.35 -9.29
N ILE A 49 7.37 5.04 -8.37
CA ILE A 49 7.74 4.47 -7.06
C ILE A 49 8.41 3.12 -7.26
N LEU A 50 7.85 2.25 -8.11
CA LEU A 50 8.42 0.94 -8.42
C LEU A 50 9.79 1.03 -9.12
N GLU A 51 9.97 2.00 -10.01
CA GLU A 51 11.26 2.28 -10.65
C GLU A 51 12.33 2.70 -9.63
N GLU A 52 11.98 3.55 -8.67
CA GLU A 52 12.87 4.02 -7.59
C GLU A 52 13.27 2.89 -6.60
N ILE A 53 12.37 1.93 -6.35
CA ILE A 53 12.65 0.78 -5.47
C ILE A 53 13.60 -0.23 -6.15
N GLY A 54 13.55 -0.32 -7.48
CA GLY A 54 14.29 -1.29 -8.27
C GLY A 54 13.81 -2.73 -8.06
N GLU A 55 14.59 -3.69 -8.57
CA GLU A 55 14.31 -5.11 -8.39
C GLU A 55 14.70 -5.55 -6.98
N GLN A 56 13.75 -6.12 -6.24
CA GLN A 56 13.92 -6.61 -4.87
C GLN A 56 13.31 -8.01 -4.75
N ASN A 57 13.92 -8.87 -3.92
CA ASN A 57 13.40 -10.23 -3.71
C ASN A 57 12.02 -10.24 -3.04
N VAL A 58 11.83 -9.41 -1.99
CA VAL A 58 10.55 -9.25 -1.30
C VAL A 58 10.40 -7.80 -0.83
N CYS A 59 9.28 -7.17 -1.18
CA CYS A 59 8.97 -5.79 -0.85
C CYS A 59 7.56 -5.69 -0.25
N ILE A 60 7.43 -4.96 0.86
CA ILE A 60 6.15 -4.53 1.43
C ILE A 60 5.94 -3.07 1.05
N LEU A 61 4.87 -2.77 0.31
CA LEU A 61 4.47 -1.40 -0.05
C LEU A 61 3.25 -0.98 0.77
N ASP A 62 3.45 -0.02 1.67
CA ASP A 62 2.39 0.52 2.54
C ASP A 62 2.12 2.00 2.19
N ALA A 63 0.94 2.41 1.70
CA ALA A 63 -0.28 1.65 1.37
C ALA A 63 -0.66 1.77 -0.12
N VAL A 64 -1.46 0.81 -0.61
CA VAL A 64 -2.15 0.88 -1.92
C VAL A 64 -3.52 1.53 -1.72
N HIS A 65 -3.80 2.59 -2.47
CA HIS A 65 -5.00 3.42 -2.27
C HIS A 65 -6.05 3.27 -3.37
N SER A 66 -5.72 2.73 -4.55
CA SER A 66 -6.66 2.64 -5.66
C SER A 66 -6.41 1.43 -6.58
N PRO A 67 -7.43 1.00 -7.36
CA PRO A 67 -7.25 -0.03 -8.40
C PRO A 67 -6.18 0.34 -9.44
N ALA A 68 -6.03 1.63 -9.76
CA ALA A 68 -5.03 2.11 -10.72
C ALA A 68 -3.60 1.87 -10.21
N GLU A 69 -3.34 2.12 -8.93
CA GLU A 69 -2.06 1.77 -8.31
C GLU A 69 -1.82 0.26 -8.32
N TRP A 70 -2.84 -0.53 -7.97
CA TRP A 70 -2.73 -1.99 -7.95
C TRP A 70 -2.39 -2.58 -9.32
N ARG A 71 -3.05 -2.11 -10.38
CA ARG A 71 -2.74 -2.53 -11.76
C ARG A 71 -1.29 -2.24 -12.14
N ALA A 72 -0.75 -1.09 -11.73
CA ALA A 72 0.65 -0.76 -11.98
C ALA A 72 1.61 -1.71 -11.26
N ILE A 73 1.28 -2.14 -10.03
CA ILE A 73 2.06 -3.13 -9.27
C ILE A 73 2.04 -4.48 -9.99
N VAL A 74 0.86 -5.03 -10.30
CA VAL A 74 0.74 -6.37 -10.91
C VAL A 74 1.30 -6.41 -12.33
N ALA A 75 1.21 -5.31 -13.09
CA ALA A 75 1.81 -5.22 -14.41
C ALA A 75 3.36 -5.37 -14.38
N ARG A 76 4.01 -4.92 -13.31
CA ARG A 76 5.46 -5.05 -13.13
C ARG A 76 5.85 -6.32 -12.36
N HIS A 77 5.07 -6.67 -11.34
CA HIS A 77 5.31 -7.78 -10.43
C HIS A 77 4.04 -8.64 -10.32
N PRO A 78 3.80 -9.57 -11.27
CA PRO A 78 2.56 -10.36 -11.34
C PRO A 78 2.29 -11.27 -10.14
N SER A 79 3.33 -11.59 -9.36
CA SER A 79 3.25 -12.42 -8.16
C SER A 79 2.98 -11.62 -6.88
N SER A 80 2.65 -10.33 -7.00
CA SER A 80 2.35 -9.47 -5.85
C SER A 80 1.05 -9.90 -5.17
N LEU A 81 1.01 -9.77 -3.84
CA LEU A 81 -0.19 -10.02 -3.04
C LEU A 81 -0.76 -8.71 -2.50
N LEU A 82 -2.06 -8.53 -2.60
CA LEU A 82 -2.76 -7.43 -1.93
C LEU A 82 -3.30 -7.90 -0.58
N VAL A 83 -2.72 -7.37 0.49
CA VAL A 83 -3.13 -7.69 1.86
C VAL A 83 -4.04 -6.58 2.41
N GLY A 84 -5.28 -6.93 2.73
CA GLY A 84 -6.26 -6.03 3.31
C GLY A 84 -6.29 -6.11 4.84
N VAL A 85 -6.17 -4.96 5.53
CA VAL A 85 -6.33 -4.86 6.99
C VAL A 85 -7.64 -4.15 7.31
N PHE A 86 -8.57 -4.86 7.93
CA PHE A 86 -9.95 -4.38 8.10
C PHE A 86 -10.34 -4.23 9.57
N SER A 87 -10.85 -3.05 9.93
CA SER A 87 -11.45 -2.81 11.25
C SER A 87 -12.86 -2.23 11.06
N PRO A 88 -13.84 -2.54 11.93
CA PRO A 88 -15.14 -1.86 11.95
C PRO A 88 -15.02 -0.33 12.06
N ALA A 89 -15.99 0.39 11.49
CA ALA A 89 -15.97 1.86 11.46
C ALA A 89 -15.86 2.48 12.85
N GLN A 90 -16.56 1.93 13.84
CA GLN A 90 -16.53 2.37 15.23
C GLN A 90 -15.11 2.28 15.81
N ILE A 91 -14.38 1.21 15.51
CA ILE A 91 -13.01 1.01 15.97
C ILE A 91 -12.05 1.97 15.26
N ARG A 92 -12.21 2.18 13.94
CA ARG A 92 -11.39 3.15 13.20
C ARG A 92 -11.59 4.57 13.72
N GLN A 93 -12.84 4.96 13.99
CA GLN A 93 -13.18 6.27 14.55
C GLN A 93 -12.56 6.47 15.94
N HIS A 94 -12.67 5.47 16.81
CA HIS A 94 -12.06 5.51 18.14
C HIS A 94 -10.55 5.69 18.10
N ARG A 95 -9.84 5.05 17.15
CA ARG A 95 -8.38 5.16 17.01
C ARG A 95 -7.89 6.50 16.45
N ARG A 96 -8.66 7.12 15.56
CA ARG A 96 -8.18 8.27 14.77
C ARG A 96 -8.45 9.62 15.39
N ASN A 97 -9.43 9.74 16.30
CA ASN A 97 -9.83 11.04 16.85
C ASN A 97 -10.09 12.11 15.74
N GLU A 98 -10.52 11.66 14.56
CA GLU A 98 -10.71 12.48 13.35
C GLU A 98 -12.21 12.67 13.04
N PRO A 99 -12.59 13.74 12.32
CA PRO A 99 -13.95 13.92 11.82
C PRO A 99 -14.34 12.77 10.86
N GLY A 100 -15.54 12.19 11.04
CA GLY A 100 -15.98 11.00 10.29
C GLY A 100 -15.95 11.12 8.76
N GLY A 101 -15.97 12.33 8.20
CA GLY A 101 -15.92 12.56 6.75
C GLY A 101 -14.62 12.13 6.07
N GLN A 102 -13.49 12.08 6.80
CA GLN A 102 -12.21 11.63 6.22
C GLN A 102 -12.16 10.11 6.06
N ASP A 103 -12.74 9.36 6.99
CA ASP A 103 -12.77 7.89 6.94
C ASP A 103 -13.62 7.40 5.76
N VAL A 104 -14.78 8.02 5.53
CA VAL A 104 -15.65 7.71 4.37
C VAL A 104 -14.90 7.95 3.06
N ARG A 105 -14.16 9.07 2.94
CA ARG A 105 -13.35 9.35 1.75
C ARG A 105 -12.26 8.29 1.55
N ARG A 106 -11.54 7.92 2.62
CA ARG A 106 -10.46 6.91 2.59
C ARG A 106 -10.98 5.55 2.11
N VAL A 107 -12.10 5.08 2.66
CA VAL A 107 -12.75 3.84 2.22
C VAL A 107 -13.30 4.00 0.79
N GLY A 108 -13.84 5.16 0.46
CA GLY A 108 -14.37 5.47 -0.86
C GLY A 108 -13.34 5.30 -1.98
N PHE A 109 -12.05 5.59 -1.76
CA PHE A 109 -10.99 5.37 -2.76
C PHE A 109 -10.88 3.91 -3.21
N TRP A 110 -11.27 2.96 -2.36
CA TRP A 110 -11.29 1.54 -2.73
C TRP A 110 -12.44 1.20 -3.68
N HIS A 111 -13.44 2.07 -3.79
CA HIS A 111 -14.68 1.87 -4.55
C HIS A 111 -14.86 2.91 -5.66
N GLN A 112 -13.83 3.69 -6.01
CA GLN A 112 -13.94 4.89 -6.84
C GLN A 112 -14.15 4.64 -8.35
N SER A 113 -14.24 3.38 -8.78
CA SER A 113 -14.43 3.01 -10.19
C SER A 113 -15.33 1.78 -10.32
N GLU A 114 -15.63 1.36 -11.55
CA GLU A 114 -16.23 0.05 -11.83
C GLU A 114 -15.41 -1.09 -11.21
N ASP A 115 -14.09 -0.89 -11.09
CA ASP A 115 -13.20 -1.78 -10.34
C ASP A 115 -13.15 -1.39 -8.86
N CYS A 116 -13.38 -2.37 -7.99
CA CYS A 116 -13.28 -2.24 -6.55
C CYS A 116 -11.98 -2.88 -6.06
N LEU A 117 -11.15 -2.17 -5.31
CA LEU A 117 -9.87 -2.68 -4.82
C LEU A 117 -10.04 -3.96 -3.97
N LEU A 118 -11.19 -4.10 -3.30
CA LEU A 118 -11.51 -5.29 -2.49
C LEU A 118 -11.61 -6.58 -3.30
N THR A 119 -11.90 -6.51 -4.61
CA THR A 119 -11.98 -7.72 -5.45
C THR A 119 -10.62 -8.32 -5.76
N TYR A 120 -9.53 -7.61 -5.43
CA TYR A 120 -8.16 -8.07 -5.64
C TYR A 120 -7.46 -8.49 -4.34
N VAL A 121 -8.14 -8.49 -3.20
CA VAL A 121 -7.52 -8.84 -1.92
C VAL A 121 -7.24 -10.34 -1.85
N ASP A 122 -5.96 -10.69 -1.73
CA ASP A 122 -5.49 -12.07 -1.63
C ASP A 122 -5.47 -12.57 -0.17
N TRP A 123 -5.20 -11.68 0.77
CA TRP A 123 -5.12 -12.00 2.20
C TRP A 123 -5.82 -10.93 3.04
N ALA A 124 -6.66 -11.34 3.98
CA ALA A 124 -7.40 -10.43 4.84
C ALA A 124 -7.02 -10.62 6.31
N VAL A 125 -6.67 -9.52 6.98
CA VAL A 125 -6.34 -9.49 8.40
C VAL A 125 -7.34 -8.60 9.12
N SER A 126 -7.89 -9.09 10.24
CA SER A 126 -8.68 -8.22 11.12
C SER A 126 -7.74 -7.26 11.86
N GLY A 127 -7.95 -5.96 11.69
CA GLY A 127 -7.25 -4.93 12.43
C GLY A 127 -7.68 -4.82 13.89
N THR A 128 -8.57 -5.68 14.37
CA THR A 128 -9.02 -5.76 15.77
C THR A 128 -8.39 -6.90 16.55
N LEU A 129 -7.51 -7.69 15.93
CA LEU A 129 -6.82 -8.80 16.58
C LEU A 129 -5.97 -8.30 17.76
N SER A 130 -5.83 -9.16 18.78
CA SER A 130 -4.78 -8.99 19.79
C SER A 130 -3.41 -9.11 19.13
N HIS A 131 -2.36 -8.61 19.80
CA HIS A 131 -0.99 -8.72 19.29
C HIS A 131 -0.59 -10.18 19.02
N ASP A 132 -0.98 -11.12 19.87
CA ASP A 132 -0.62 -12.53 19.70
C ASP A 132 -1.24 -13.13 18.44
N LEU A 133 -2.53 -12.89 18.20
CA LEU A 133 -3.23 -13.36 17.00
C LEU A 133 -2.75 -12.66 15.73
N LEU A 134 -2.41 -11.37 15.83
CA LEU A 134 -1.80 -10.63 14.72
C LEU A 134 -0.43 -11.23 14.36
N ASN A 135 0.40 -11.55 15.35
CA ASN A 135 1.69 -12.18 15.14
C ASN A 135 1.54 -13.55 14.48
N GLU A 136 0.57 -14.35 14.89
CA GLU A 136 0.26 -15.65 14.28
C GLU A 136 -0.15 -15.48 12.81
N THR A 137 -1.10 -14.58 12.52
CA THR A 137 -1.54 -14.30 11.15
C THR A 137 -0.38 -13.80 10.26
N CYS A 138 0.49 -12.93 10.79
CA CYS A 138 1.67 -12.47 10.07
C CYS A 138 2.67 -13.59 9.79
N ARG A 139 2.85 -14.55 10.72
CA ARG A 139 3.71 -15.72 10.49
C ARG A 139 3.18 -16.61 9.38
N GLU A 140 1.87 -16.82 9.32
CA GLU A 140 1.24 -17.58 8.24
C GLU A 140 1.46 -16.92 6.88
N LEU A 141 1.27 -15.60 6.80
CA LEU A 141 1.52 -14.83 5.58
C LEU A 141 3.01 -14.93 5.15
N VAL A 142 3.94 -14.78 6.09
CA VAL A 142 5.38 -14.91 5.80
C VAL A 142 5.72 -16.31 5.30
N ALA A 143 5.18 -17.36 5.94
CA ALA A 143 5.41 -18.74 5.51
C ALA A 143 4.84 -19.01 4.11
N TYR A 144 3.67 -18.45 3.79
CA TYR A 144 3.09 -18.51 2.45
C TYR A 144 3.99 -17.84 1.41
N VAL A 145 4.47 -16.63 1.67
CA VAL A 145 5.38 -15.90 0.77
C VAL A 145 6.68 -16.69 0.57
N ASP A 146 7.31 -17.16 1.66
CA ASP A 146 8.58 -17.89 1.60
C ASP A 146 8.46 -19.23 0.85
N SER A 147 7.34 -19.95 1.04
CA SER A 147 7.06 -21.19 0.30
C SER A 147 6.87 -20.93 -1.20
N THR A 148 6.21 -19.83 -1.55
CA THR A 148 5.96 -19.45 -2.95
C THR A 148 7.29 -19.12 -3.64
N LEU A 149 8.16 -18.35 -3.00
CA LEU A 149 9.51 -18.03 -3.52
C LEU A 149 10.36 -19.29 -3.75
N SER A 150 10.24 -20.26 -2.85
CA SER A 150 10.96 -21.53 -2.93
C SER A 150 10.44 -22.40 -4.09
N SER A 151 9.14 -22.33 -4.40
CA SER A 151 8.52 -23.06 -5.50
C SER A 151 8.78 -22.48 -6.90
N THR A 152 9.14 -21.19 -6.98
CA THR A 152 9.41 -20.48 -8.24
C THR A 152 10.91 -20.41 -8.60
N SER A 153 11.79 -20.99 -7.77
CA SER A 153 13.23 -21.04 -8.04
C SER A 153 13.55 -22.24 -8.95
N PRO A 154 14.22 -22.07 -10.11
CA PRO A 154 14.69 -23.21 -10.88
C PRO A 154 15.78 -23.97 -10.11
N PRO A 155 15.89 -25.31 -10.29
CA PRO A 155 16.93 -26.13 -9.66
C PRO A 155 18.35 -25.75 -10.07
#